data_AF-A0A249A1W8-F1
#
_entry.id   AF-A0A249A1W8-F1
#
_cell.length_a   1.000
_cell.length_b   1.000
_cell.length_c   1.000
_cell.angle_alpha   90.00
_cell.angle_beta   90.00
_cell.angle_gamma   90.00
#
_symmetry.space_group_name_H-M   'P 1'
#
loop_
_entity.id
_entity.type
_entity.pdbx_description
1 polymer ?
#
loop_
_entity_poly.entity_id
_entity_poly.type
_entity_poly.pdbx_seq_one_letter_code
_entity_poly.pdbx_strand_id
1 'polypeptide(L)' 'MLRFVGGYMKKYSNDSLINSIVISKLKAGWKIRKGKKHNILIAPNSRRLAIPSTPSDINAYKNFRSKLNHLIAF' A
#
# COMPACT_ATOMS: atom_id res chain seq x y z
N MET A 1 -4.41 2.50 -14.63
CA MET A 1 -4.04 3.90 -14.95
C MET A 1 -3.62 4.62 -13.67
N LEU A 2 -2.31 4.70 -13.39
CA LEU A 2 -1.79 5.61 -12.36
C LEU A 2 -1.83 7.01 -12.98
N ARG A 3 -2.78 7.85 -12.55
CA ARG A 3 -2.87 9.24 -13.01
C ARG A 3 -1.64 10.00 -12.48
N PHE A 4 -0.70 10.29 -13.37
CA PHE A 4 0.28 11.36 -13.16
C PHE A 4 -0.48 12.68 -13.16
N VAL A 5 -0.47 13.38 -12.03
CA VAL A 5 -0.91 14.77 -11.93
C VAL A 5 0.31 15.54 -11.46
N GLY A 6 0.85 16.39 -12.34
CA GLY A 6 1.86 17.43 -12.06
C GLY A 6 2.95 17.09 -11.02
N GLY A 7 4.12 16.62 -11.48
CA GLY A 7 5.40 16.70 -10.76
C GLY A 7 5.60 15.83 -9.51
N TYR A 8 4.54 15.35 -8.85
CA TYR A 8 4.64 14.62 -7.58
C TYR A 8 4.00 13.24 -7.67
N MET A 9 4.80 12.20 -7.39
CA MET A 9 4.28 10.84 -7.22
C MET A 9 3.33 10.82 -6.03
N LYS A 10 2.09 10.39 -6.26
CA LYS A 10 1.09 10.25 -5.20
C LYS A 10 1.62 9.37 -4.07
N LYS A 11 1.77 9.96 -2.89
CA LYS A 11 2.25 9.27 -1.68
C LYS A 11 1.07 8.57 -0.98
N TYR A 12 1.27 7.32 -0.57
CA TYR A 12 0.28 6.50 0.13
C TYR A 12 0.65 6.24 1.60
N SER A 13 1.93 6.35 1.94
CA SER A 13 2.47 6.25 3.30
C SER A 13 3.65 7.20 3.47
N ASN A 14 3.86 7.71 4.68
CA ASN A 14 5.04 8.50 5.02
C ASN A 14 6.32 7.68 5.10
N ASP A 15 6.22 6.37 5.32
CA ASP A 15 7.32 5.43 5.22
C ASP A 15 7.63 5.15 3.73
N SER A 16 8.87 5.43 3.32
CA SER A 16 9.30 5.31 1.92
C SER A 16 9.30 3.87 1.41
N LEU A 17 9.57 2.89 2.28
CA LEU A 17 9.57 1.46 1.96
C LEU A 17 8.14 0.93 1.79
N ILE A 18 7.23 1.34 2.67
CA ILE A 18 5.80 1.02 2.51
C ILE A 18 5.23 1.70 1.26
N ASN A 19 5.61 2.96 1.01
CA ASN A 19 5.13 3.67 -0.17
C ASN A 19 5.62 3.02 -1.47
N SER A 20 6.89 2.59 -1.54
CA SER A 20 7.46 1.96 -2.73
C SER A 20 6.80 0.61 -3.05
N ILE A 21 6.57 -0.23 -2.04
CA ILE A 21 5.89 -1.52 -2.26
C ILE A 21 4.43 -1.32 -2.68
N VAL A 22 3.72 -0.34 -2.10
CA VAL A 22 2.35 0.00 -2.52
C VAL A 22 2.33 0.42 -4.00
N ILE A 23 3.22 1.34 -4.40
CA ILE A 23 3.31 1.77 -5.81
C ILE A 23 3.61 0.58 -6.73
N SER A 24 4.54 -0.29 -6.34
CA SER A 24 4.87 -1.50 -7.10
C SER A 24 3.65 -2.42 -7.28
N LYS A 25 2.87 -2.64 -6.21
CA LYS A 25 1.64 -3.44 -6.30
C LYS A 25 0.56 -2.80 -7.16
N LEU A 26 0.39 -1.48 -7.09
CA LEU A 26 -0.54 -0.77 -7.97
C LEU A 26 -0.14 -0.89 -9.45
N LYS A 27 1.17 -0.86 -9.75
CA LYS A 27 1.67 -1.15 -11.11
C LYS A 27 1.38 -2.59 -11.53
N ALA A 28 1.44 -3.55 -10.60
CA ALA A 28 1.07 -4.94 -10.81
C ALA A 28 -0.46 -5.20 -10.89
N GLY A 29 -1.29 -4.16 -10.97
CA GLY A 29 -2.74 -4.29 -11.15
C GLY A 29 -3.55 -4.38 -9.86
N TRP A 30 -2.91 -4.23 -8.69
CA TRP A 30 -3.65 -4.12 -7.44
C TRP A 30 -4.43 -2.80 -7.40
N LYS A 31 -5.51 -2.77 -6.63
CA LYS A 31 -6.40 -1.60 -6.56
C LYS A 31 -6.22 -0.89 -5.22
N ILE A 32 -6.57 0.39 -5.19
CA ILE A 32 -6.63 1.16 -3.95
C ILE A 32 -8.04 1.67 -3.72
N ARG A 33 -8.46 1.68 -2.45
CA ARG A 33 -9.71 2.28 -2.00
C ARG A 33 -9.42 3.23 -0.85
N LYS A 34 -10.07 4.39 -0.83
CA LYS A 34 -10.03 5.31 0.32
C LYS A 34 -10.81 4.67 1.47
N GLY A 35 -10.14 4.41 2.59
CA GLY A 35 -10.79 4.04 3.86
C GLY A 35 -11.09 5.29 4.70
N LYS A 36 -11.68 5.12 5.88
CA LYS A 36 -11.97 6.22 6.81
C LYS A 36 -10.69 6.89 7.32
N LYS A 37 -9.76 6.08 7.87
CA LYS A 37 -8.49 6.56 8.46
C LYS A 37 -7.28 6.32 7.54
N HIS A 38 -7.24 5.17 6.88
CA HIS A 38 -6.13 4.73 6.05
C HIS A 38 -6.62 4.31 4.67
N ASN A 39 -5.77 4.49 3.65
CA ASN A 39 -6.03 3.90 2.34
C ASN A 39 -5.95 2.37 2.45
N ILE A 40 -6.72 1.67 1.63
CA ILE A 40 -6.81 0.22 1.61
C ILE A 40 -6.25 -0.26 0.28
N LEU A 41 -5.23 -1.10 0.35
CA LEU A 41 -4.70 -1.85 -0.78
C LEU A 41 -5.55 -3.12 -0.97
N ILE A 42 -5.98 -3.38 -2.21
CA ILE A 42 -6.86 -4.50 -2.57
C ILE A 42 -6.10 -5.39 -3.55
N ALA A 43 -5.91 -6.64 -3.16
CA ALA A 43 -5.26 -7.67 -3.96
C ALA A 43 -6.21 -8.21 -5.06
N PRO A 44 -5.66 -8.83 -6.12
CA PRO A 44 -6.46 -9.48 -7.17
C PRO A 44 -7.39 -10.58 -6.63
N ASN A 45 -6.99 -11.29 -5.58
CA ASN A 45 -7.81 -12.27 -4.86
C ASN A 45 -8.88 -11.62 -3.95
N SER A 46 -9.21 -10.34 -4.18
CA SER A 46 -10.18 -9.54 -3.41
C SER A 46 -9.87 -9.33 -1.93
N ARG A 47 -8.72 -9.84 -1.43
CA ARG A 47 -8.26 -9.60 -0.06
C ARG A 47 -7.71 -8.18 0.08
N ARG A 48 -7.68 -7.66 1.31
CA ARG A 48 -7.49 -6.25 1.60
C ARG A 48 -6.44 -6.03 2.68
N LEU A 49 -5.67 -4.95 2.57
CA LEU A 49 -4.68 -4.53 3.54
C LEU A 49 -4.74 -3.02 3.77
N ALA A 50 -4.78 -2.59 5.02
CA ALA A 50 -4.67 -1.15 5.33
C ALA A 50 -3.23 -0.67 5.10
N ILE A 51 -3.08 0.46 4.42
CA ILE A 51 -1.81 1.16 4.22
C ILE A 51 -1.66 2.20 5.34
N PRO A 52 -0.73 2.00 6.29
CA PRO A 52 -0.52 2.97 7.35
C PRO A 52 -0.04 4.29 6.74
N SER A 53 -0.74 5.39 7.04
CA SER A 53 -0.44 6.70 6.46
C SER A 53 0.80 7.34 7.09
N THR A 54 0.89 7.31 8.42
CA THR A 54 2.01 7.87 9.20
C THR A 54 2.42 6.86 10.27
N PRO A 55 3.08 5.75 9.89
CA PRO A 55 3.56 4.80 10.88
C PRO A 55 4.63 5.45 11.76
N SER A 56 4.50 5.30 13.07
CA SER A 56 5.50 5.71 14.06
C SER A 56 6.35 4.53 14.55
N ASP A 57 5.93 3.29 14.26
CA ASP A 57 6.62 2.08 14.66
C ASP A 57 7.82 1.79 13.74
N ILE A 58 9.00 1.57 14.34
CA ILE A 58 10.22 1.18 13.60
C ILE A 58 10.04 -0.13 12.79
N ASN A 59 9.15 -1.00 13.24
CA ASN A 59 8.84 -2.28 12.59
C ASN A 59 7.65 -2.20 11.61
N ALA A 60 7.10 -1.01 11.35
CA ALA A 60 5.91 -0.86 10.51
C ALA A 60 6.08 -1.49 9.13
N TYR A 61 7.23 -1.28 8.48
CA TYR A 61 7.54 -1.88 7.19
C TYR A 61 7.56 -3.42 7.25
N LYS A 62 8.25 -4.01 8.25
CA LYS A 62 8.34 -5.47 8.40
C LYS A 62 6.96 -6.09 8.63
N ASN A 63 6.16 -5.48 9.50
CA ASN A 63 4.80 -5.91 9.81
C ASN A 63 3.89 -5.80 8.57
N PHE A 64 3.99 -4.70 7.83
CA PHE A 64 3.23 -4.52 6.58
C PHE A 64 3.61 -5.58 5.54
N ARG A 65 4.91 -5.83 5.33
CA ARG A 65 5.42 -6.82 4.38
C ARG A 65 5.00 -8.24 4.75
N SER A 66 5.09 -8.62 6.03
CA SER A 66 4.63 -9.94 6.50
C SER A 66 3.14 -10.12 6.20
N LYS A 67 2.29 -9.15 6.58
CA LYS A 67 0.85 -9.19 6.27
C LYS A 67 0.58 -9.31 4.77
N LEU A 68 1.33 -8.57 3.96
CA LEU A 68 1.23 -8.62 2.51
C LEU A 68 1.61 -10.01 1.94
N ASN A 69 2.61 -10.68 2.49
CA ASN A 69 2.96 -12.05 2.07
C ASN A 69 1.86 -13.05 2.43
N HIS A 70 1.31 -12.98 3.65
CA HIS A 70 0.17 -13.82 4.05
C HIS A 70 -1.10 -13.57 3.21
N LEU A 71 -1.21 -12.40 2.58
CA LEU A 71 -2.30 -12.07 1.67
C LEU A 71 -2.18 -12.74 0.30
N ILE A 72 -0.96 -13.11 -0.12
CA ILE A 72 -0.67 -13.64 -1.46
C ILE A 72 -0.45 -15.16 -1.43
N ALA A 73 -0.08 -15.73 -0.28
CA ALA A 73 0.24 -17.16 -0.13
C ALA A 73 -0.97 -18.12 -0.25
N PHE A 74 -2.16 -17.62 -0.55
CA PHE A 74 -3.41 -18.37 -0.75
C PHE A 74 -4.18 -17.73 -1.92
#